data_AF-S2KVK9-F1
#
_entry.id   AF-S2KVK9-F1
#
_cell.length_a   1.000
_cell.length_b   1.000
_cell.length_c   1.000
_cell.angle_alpha   90.00
_cell.angle_beta   90.00
_cell.angle_gamma   90.00
#
_symmetry.space_group_name_H-M   'P 1'
#
loop_
_entity.id
_entity.type
_entity.pdbx_description
1 polymer ?
#
loop_
_entity_poly.entity_id
_entity_poly.type
_entity_poly.pdbx_seq_one_letter_code
_entity_poly.pdbx_strand_id
1 'polypeptide(L)'
;MMPAGMIMVLEMTRIAVHILTTKLVITMTTNIRAVSAPDLSVDNDVINLGGIDLEEGRKIAGVCWTVRKQVAEKSLIIVLDHLLETIRRNLPEHGVWLLVGNSTLQKKTRIVKYRGLWGALAARGIIFNHANSAKEVVRELPEGLRFFGSLKLFEVDLDGAAKALLEEVCSYIFVMPSDTNMEDFLESGWTGDFFEDAEIVSRVVSYDGMMIKRYGQFDDEEKGVVGVGSPRLVSMILM
;
A
#
# COMPACT_ATOMS: atom_id res chain seq x y z
N MET A 1 -3.15 -1.79 34.85
CA MET A 1 -4.44 -1.11 34.59
C MET A 1 -4.15 0.35 34.29
N MET A 2 -4.79 0.90 33.24
CA MET A 2 -4.50 2.12 32.45
C MET A 2 -3.41 1.98 31.36
N PRO A 3 -3.59 2.60 30.17
CA PRO A 3 -4.80 2.51 29.36
C PRO A 3 -4.57 2.22 27.85
N ALA A 4 -5.66 1.72 27.27
CA ALA A 4 -6.09 1.60 25.88
C ALA A 4 -5.27 2.34 24.80
N GLY A 5 -4.94 1.57 23.76
CA GLY A 5 -4.39 2.06 22.50
C GLY A 5 -5.32 3.06 21.81
N MET A 6 -4.71 4.15 21.38
CA MET A 6 -5.31 5.21 20.59
C MET A 6 -5.48 4.69 19.15
N ILE A 7 -6.70 4.32 18.77
CA ILE A 7 -7.06 4.04 17.38
C ILE A 7 -7.45 5.39 16.75
N MET A 8 -6.67 5.85 15.77
CA MET A 8 -6.98 7.08 15.03
C MET A 8 -8.17 6.87 14.11
N VAL A 9 -9.21 7.67 14.33
CA VAL A 9 -10.31 7.92 13.41
C VAL A 9 -9.85 9.03 12.46
N LEU A 10 -9.93 8.80 11.15
CA LEU A 10 -9.58 9.79 10.14
C LEU A 10 -10.79 10.74 9.95
N GLU A 11 -10.83 11.84 10.68
CA GLU A 11 -11.84 12.90 10.46
C GLU A 11 -11.42 13.81 9.29
N MET A 12 -12.08 13.66 8.14
CA MET A 12 -11.94 14.57 7.00
C MET A 12 -12.72 15.87 7.24
N THR A 13 -12.07 16.88 7.81
CA THR A 13 -12.66 18.21 7.98
C THR A 13 -12.38 19.06 6.75
N ARG A 14 -13.44 19.37 5.99
CA ARG A 14 -13.39 20.13 4.74
C ARG A 14 -13.24 21.63 5.02
N ILE A 15 -12.06 22.21 4.79
CA ILE A 15 -11.82 23.66 4.89
C ILE A 15 -11.21 24.18 3.58
N ALA A 16 -11.76 25.28 3.08
CA ALA A 16 -11.35 25.92 1.83
C ALA A 16 -9.99 26.63 1.97
N VAL A 17 -9.25 26.65 0.84
CA VAL A 17 -7.94 27.30 0.61
C VAL A 17 -6.72 26.39 0.81
N HIS A 18 -6.67 25.27 0.09
CA HIS A 18 -5.42 24.63 -0.33
C HIS A 18 -5.50 24.30 -1.82
N ILE A 19 -4.37 24.32 -2.56
CA ILE A 19 -4.31 24.02 -3.99
C ILE A 19 -4.60 22.52 -4.17
N LEU A 20 -5.89 22.20 -4.19
CA LEU A 20 -6.43 20.86 -4.33
C LEU A 20 -6.61 20.56 -5.81
N THR A 21 -5.94 19.53 -6.32
CA THR A 21 -6.27 18.98 -7.63
C THR A 21 -7.17 17.77 -7.41
N THR A 22 -8.48 17.95 -7.63
CA THR A 22 -9.43 16.83 -7.65
C THR A 22 -9.66 16.43 -9.09
N LYS A 23 -9.38 15.16 -9.44
CA LYS A 23 -9.71 14.60 -10.74
C LYS A 23 -10.75 13.50 -10.56
N LEU A 24 -11.91 13.68 -11.20
CA LEU A 24 -12.89 12.61 -11.30
C LEU A 24 -12.51 11.73 -12.48
N VAL A 25 -12.27 10.43 -12.25
CA VAL A 25 -12.01 9.47 -13.32
C VAL A 25 -13.23 8.55 -13.41
N ILE A 26 -13.99 8.69 -14.48
CA ILE A 26 -15.19 7.88 -14.72
C ILE A 26 -14.80 6.73 -15.65
N THR A 27 -14.70 5.51 -15.11
CA THR A 27 -14.73 4.28 -15.91
C THR A 27 -16.20 3.88 -16.12
N MET A 28 -16.56 3.29 -17.28
CA MET A 28 -17.94 3.13 -17.80
C MET A 28 -19.00 2.53 -16.84
N THR A 29 -18.63 2.00 -15.68
CA THR A 29 -19.53 1.40 -14.69
C THR A 29 -19.26 1.78 -13.24
N THR A 30 -18.16 2.48 -12.91
CA THR A 30 -17.82 2.86 -11.51
C THR A 30 -17.13 4.23 -11.47
N ASN A 31 -17.59 5.11 -10.57
CA ASN A 31 -16.97 6.41 -10.35
C ASN A 31 -15.80 6.27 -9.37
N ILE A 32 -14.56 6.22 -9.89
CA ILE A 32 -13.35 6.31 -9.08
C ILE A 32 -13.02 7.80 -8.89
N ARG A 33 -13.01 8.27 -7.65
CA ARG A 33 -12.60 9.64 -7.32
C ARG A 33 -11.13 9.64 -6.96
N ALA A 34 -10.33 10.48 -7.62
CA ALA A 34 -8.94 10.71 -7.27
C ALA A 34 -8.77 12.11 -6.66
N VAL A 35 -8.14 12.18 -5.49
CA VAL A 35 -7.74 13.44 -4.85
C VAL A 35 -6.24 13.39 -4.63
N SER A 36 -5.52 14.46 -4.96
CA SER A 36 -4.07 14.50 -4.81
C SER A 36 -3.59 15.75 -4.11
N ALA A 37 -2.50 15.60 -3.36
CA ALA A 37 -1.77 16.66 -2.70
C ALA A 37 -0.32 16.67 -3.20
N PRO A 38 0.20 17.81 -3.69
CA PRO A 38 1.58 17.89 -4.20
C PRO A 38 2.63 17.86 -3.09
N ASP A 39 2.21 18.07 -1.83
CA ASP A 39 3.05 18.09 -0.65
C ASP A 39 2.26 17.53 0.55
N LEU A 40 2.71 16.42 1.14
CA LEU A 40 2.10 15.78 2.30
C LEU A 40 2.66 16.27 3.64
N SER A 41 3.67 17.14 3.63
CA SER A 41 4.23 17.76 4.86
C SER A 41 3.35 18.88 5.40
N VAL A 42 2.38 19.35 4.62
CA VAL A 42 1.42 20.39 4.97
C VAL A 42 0.00 19.82 5.03
N ASP A 43 -0.92 20.55 5.68
CA ASP A 43 -2.33 20.17 5.76
C ASP A 43 -2.92 19.91 4.36
N ASN A 44 -3.57 18.75 4.20
CA ASN A 44 -4.12 18.30 2.91
C ASN A 44 -5.26 17.28 3.07
N ASP A 45 -6.05 17.09 2.00
CA ASP A 45 -7.22 16.20 1.95
C ASP A 45 -6.89 14.74 1.58
N VAL A 46 -5.61 14.34 1.55
CA VAL A 46 -5.17 12.97 1.20
C VAL A 46 -4.72 12.23 2.46
N ILE A 47 -3.61 12.66 3.04
CA ILE A 47 -3.07 12.17 4.32
C ILE A 47 -2.07 13.20 4.82
N ASN A 48 -2.18 13.60 6.10
CA ASN A 48 -1.21 14.53 6.68
C ASN A 48 -0.04 13.73 7.24
N LEU A 49 1.12 13.80 6.58
CA LEU A 49 2.37 13.16 7.02
C LEU A 49 3.29 14.17 7.73
N GLY A 50 2.77 15.27 8.27
CA GLY A 50 3.50 16.39 8.87
C GLY A 50 4.42 16.09 10.07
N GLY A 51 4.76 14.83 10.33
CA GLY A 51 5.77 14.38 11.28
C GLY A 51 6.78 13.37 10.73
N ILE A 52 6.74 13.05 9.43
CA ILE A 52 7.75 12.20 8.80
C ILE A 52 8.96 13.06 8.43
N ASP A 53 10.03 12.91 9.19
CA ASP A 53 11.30 13.62 8.98
C ASP A 53 12.04 12.95 7.81
N LEU A 54 11.81 13.46 6.61
CA LEU A 54 12.48 13.01 5.39
C LEU A 54 13.78 13.78 5.21
N GLU A 55 14.75 13.19 4.51
CA GLU A 55 15.99 13.90 4.15
C GLU A 55 15.68 15.30 3.59
N GLU A 56 16.36 16.31 4.16
CA GLU A 56 16.04 17.73 3.97
C GLU A 56 15.78 18.09 2.49
N GLY A 57 14.56 18.59 2.22
CA GLY A 57 14.20 19.20 0.94
C GLY A 57 13.49 18.31 -0.08
N ARG A 58 13.30 17.01 0.15
CA ARG A 58 12.47 16.17 -0.74
C ARG A 58 10.98 16.33 -0.44
N LYS A 59 10.24 16.85 -1.41
CA LYS A 59 8.78 16.89 -1.36
C LYS A 59 8.21 15.50 -1.62
N ILE A 60 7.24 15.09 -0.80
CA ILE A 60 6.42 13.90 -1.03
C ILE A 60 5.04 14.36 -1.45
N ALA A 61 4.54 13.79 -2.53
CA ALA A 61 3.15 13.96 -2.94
C ALA A 61 2.34 12.73 -2.56
N GLY A 62 1.04 12.91 -2.45
CA GLY A 62 0.11 11.81 -2.23
C GLY A 62 -1.10 11.89 -3.13
N VAL A 63 -1.74 10.74 -3.27
CA VAL A 63 -2.95 10.58 -4.05
C VAL A 63 -3.83 9.53 -3.39
N CYS A 64 -5.12 9.81 -3.34
CA CYS A 64 -6.14 8.94 -2.78
C CYS A 64 -7.12 8.58 -3.89
N TRP A 65 -7.35 7.28 -4.10
CA TRP A 65 -8.39 6.76 -4.98
C TRP A 65 -9.51 6.14 -4.16
N THR A 66 -10.71 6.64 -4.35
CA THR A 66 -11.89 6.28 -3.57
C THR A 66 -13.00 5.73 -4.47
N VAL A 67 -13.65 4.67 -4.02
CA VAL A 67 -14.90 4.16 -4.61
C VAL A 67 -16.01 4.24 -3.57
N ARG A 68 -17.19 4.71 -3.99
CA ARG A 68 -18.37 4.83 -3.13
C ARG A 68 -19.26 3.60 -3.27
N LYS A 69 -19.83 3.16 -2.13
CA LYS A 69 -20.98 2.23 -2.07
C LYS A 69 -20.80 0.88 -2.77
N GLN A 70 -19.68 0.19 -2.52
CA GLN A 70 -19.45 -1.19 -2.97
C GLN A 70 -18.85 -2.07 -1.86
N VAL A 71 -18.98 -3.40 -2.02
CA VAL A 71 -18.33 -4.39 -1.13
C VAL A 71 -16.82 -4.20 -1.19
N ALA A 72 -16.14 -4.18 -0.04
CA ALA A 72 -14.75 -3.76 0.10
C ALA A 72 -13.79 -4.42 -0.91
N GLU A 73 -13.90 -5.73 -1.08
CA GLU A 73 -13.09 -6.52 -2.02
C GLU A 73 -13.32 -6.11 -3.47
N LYS A 74 -14.58 -5.96 -3.89
CA LYS A 74 -14.91 -5.51 -5.25
C LYS A 74 -14.42 -4.08 -5.51
N SER A 75 -14.59 -3.19 -4.53
CA SER A 75 -14.06 -1.83 -4.60
C SER A 75 -12.56 -1.84 -4.83
N LEU A 76 -11.84 -2.67 -4.07
CA LEU A 76 -10.39 -2.74 -4.15
C LEU A 76 -9.94 -3.33 -5.49
N ILE A 77 -10.57 -4.40 -5.97
CA ILE A 77 -10.26 -4.97 -7.30
C ILE A 77 -10.43 -3.91 -8.39
N ILE A 78 -11.53 -3.14 -8.37
CA ILE A 78 -11.77 -2.08 -9.36
C ILE A 78 -10.69 -0.99 -9.31
N VAL A 79 -10.30 -0.57 -8.10
CA VAL A 79 -9.24 0.43 -7.92
C VAL A 79 -7.88 -0.11 -8.38
N LEU A 80 -7.55 -1.35 -8.03
CA LEU A 80 -6.31 -2.00 -8.43
C LEU A 80 -6.22 -2.18 -9.94
N ASP A 81 -7.29 -2.63 -10.58
CA ASP A 81 -7.36 -2.79 -12.03
C ASP A 81 -7.11 -1.46 -12.73
N HIS A 82 -7.83 -0.40 -12.32
CA HIS A 82 -7.62 0.95 -12.83
C HIS A 82 -6.19 1.47 -12.63
N LEU A 83 -5.63 1.23 -11.44
CA LEU A 83 -4.27 1.66 -11.10
C LEU A 83 -3.22 0.93 -11.95
N LEU A 84 -3.38 -0.38 -12.13
CA LEU A 84 -2.48 -1.21 -12.94
C LEU A 84 -2.54 -0.83 -14.42
N GLU A 85 -3.73 -0.58 -14.97
CA GLU A 85 -3.87 -0.09 -16.35
C GLU A 85 -3.19 1.26 -16.53
N THR A 86 -3.37 2.17 -15.57
CA THR A 86 -2.79 3.51 -15.61
C THR A 86 -1.26 3.47 -15.51
N ILE A 87 -0.70 2.65 -14.62
CA ILE A 87 0.75 2.45 -14.49
C ILE A 87 1.31 1.82 -15.76
N ARG A 88 0.68 0.78 -16.31
CA ARG A 88 1.14 0.15 -17.54
C ARG A 88 1.19 1.13 -18.71
N ARG A 89 0.25 2.07 -18.79
CA ARG A 89 0.18 3.09 -19.83
C ARG A 89 1.19 4.22 -19.64
N ASN A 90 1.29 4.74 -18.42
CA ASN A 90 1.99 6.00 -18.15
C ASN A 90 3.41 5.78 -17.61
N LEU A 91 3.72 4.58 -17.09
CA LEU A 91 4.97 4.21 -16.43
C LEU A 91 5.45 2.81 -16.88
N PRO A 92 5.70 2.58 -18.20
CA PRO A 92 5.99 1.25 -18.74
C PRO A 92 7.30 0.63 -18.21
N GLU A 93 8.22 1.46 -17.69
CA GLU A 93 9.49 1.01 -17.10
C GLU A 93 9.35 0.65 -15.61
N HIS A 94 8.18 0.86 -15.01
CA HIS A 94 7.93 0.55 -13.60
C HIS A 94 7.24 -0.81 -13.43
N GLY A 95 7.71 -1.56 -12.44
CA GLY A 95 7.01 -2.73 -11.94
C GLY A 95 5.99 -2.33 -10.88
N VAL A 96 5.07 -3.26 -10.60
CA VAL A 96 4.14 -3.16 -9.47
C VAL A 96 4.28 -4.42 -8.65
N TRP A 97 4.58 -4.26 -7.36
CA TRP A 97 4.76 -5.36 -6.43
C TRP A 97 3.75 -5.27 -5.30
N LEU A 98 3.14 -6.40 -4.96
CA LEU A 98 2.44 -6.56 -3.70
C LEU A 98 3.45 -6.99 -2.65
N LEU A 99 3.49 -6.27 -1.53
CA LEU A 99 4.27 -6.60 -0.35
C LEU A 99 3.31 -7.03 0.75
N VAL A 100 3.60 -8.16 1.38
CA VAL A 100 2.80 -8.71 2.47
C VAL A 100 3.72 -9.11 3.62
N GLY A 101 3.38 -8.66 4.82
CA GLY A 101 4.01 -9.07 6.06
C GLY A 101 2.96 -9.61 7.03
N ASN A 102 3.35 -10.49 7.94
CA ASN A 102 2.47 -10.90 9.02
C ASN A 102 2.41 -9.83 10.12
N SER A 103 1.20 -9.45 10.50
CA SER A 103 0.98 -8.44 11.56
C SER A 103 1.51 -8.85 12.94
N THR A 104 1.38 -10.13 13.28
CA THR A 104 1.72 -10.67 14.60
C THR A 104 2.93 -11.59 14.55
N LEU A 105 3.79 -11.49 15.56
CA LEU A 105 4.93 -12.40 15.75
C LEU A 105 4.48 -13.86 15.79
N GLN A 106 5.09 -14.68 14.95
CA GLN A 106 4.79 -16.10 14.89
C GLN A 106 5.71 -16.89 15.82
N LYS A 107 5.19 -17.94 16.45
CA LYS A 107 6.00 -18.81 17.30
C LYS A 107 7.04 -19.57 16.48
N LYS A 108 8.23 -19.78 17.05
CA LYS A 108 9.33 -20.54 16.45
C LYS A 108 9.05 -22.05 16.46
N THR A 109 8.09 -22.49 15.66
CA THR A 109 7.75 -23.91 15.50
C THR A 109 8.14 -24.42 14.12
N ARG A 110 8.39 -25.73 14.00
CA ARG A 110 8.65 -26.37 12.71
C ARG A 110 7.50 -26.18 11.72
N ILE A 111 6.26 -26.18 12.20
CA ILE A 111 5.05 -26.00 11.37
C ILE A 111 5.00 -24.58 10.80
N VAL A 112 5.27 -23.57 11.63
CA VAL A 112 5.31 -22.16 11.21
C VAL A 112 6.40 -21.95 10.17
N LYS A 113 7.63 -22.43 10.43
CA LYS A 113 8.75 -22.32 9.48
C LYS A 113 8.47 -23.06 8.16
N TYR A 114 7.80 -24.21 8.21
CA TYR A 114 7.45 -24.98 7.02
C TYR A 114 6.36 -24.29 6.17
N ARG A 115 5.34 -23.70 6.80
CA ARG A 115 4.27 -23.00 6.08
C ARG A 115 4.75 -21.68 5.46
N GLY A 116 5.64 -20.96 6.13
CA GLY A 116 6.04 -19.62 5.70
C GLY A 116 4.87 -18.64 5.67
N LEU A 117 5.08 -17.49 5.01
CA LEU A 117 4.03 -16.50 4.76
C LEU A 117 3.03 -17.03 3.74
N TRP A 118 3.51 -17.47 2.59
CA TRP A 118 2.64 -17.83 1.46
C TRP A 118 1.77 -19.04 1.78
N GLY A 119 2.31 -20.06 2.45
CA GLY A 119 1.53 -21.21 2.88
C GLY A 119 0.54 -20.88 4.00
N ALA A 120 0.84 -19.91 4.87
CA ALA A 120 -0.10 -19.43 5.88
C ALA A 120 -1.26 -18.61 5.27
N LEU A 121 -0.99 -17.83 4.22
CA LEU A 121 -2.01 -17.15 3.43
C LEU A 121 -2.90 -18.15 2.67
N ALA A 122 -2.29 -19.13 1.98
CA ALA A 122 -3.02 -20.17 1.28
C ALA A 122 -3.93 -21.00 2.20
N ALA A 123 -3.48 -21.30 3.42
CA ALA A 123 -4.28 -22.01 4.42
C ALA A 123 -5.53 -21.24 4.87
N ARG A 124 -5.58 -19.91 4.65
CA ARG A 124 -6.74 -19.05 4.90
C ARG A 124 -7.59 -18.80 3.65
N GLY A 125 -7.22 -19.37 2.51
CA GLY A 125 -7.92 -19.18 1.24
C GLY A 125 -7.43 -17.97 0.44
N ILE A 126 -6.33 -17.33 0.84
CA ILE A 126 -5.65 -16.30 0.03
C ILE A 126 -4.63 -17.00 -0.85
N ILE A 127 -5.02 -17.25 -2.11
CA ILE A 127 -4.23 -17.99 -3.09
C ILE A 127 -3.81 -17.02 -4.19
N PHE A 128 -2.53 -17.05 -4.55
CA PHE A 128 -1.99 -16.31 -5.68
C PHE A 128 -1.66 -17.28 -6.81
N ASN A 129 -2.46 -17.26 -7.86
CA ASN A 129 -2.14 -18.05 -9.04
C ASN A 129 -0.97 -17.40 -9.78
N HIS A 130 -0.11 -18.22 -10.39
CA HIS A 130 1.04 -17.75 -11.20
C HIS A 130 2.06 -16.87 -10.45
N ALA A 131 2.19 -17.05 -9.13
CA ALA A 131 3.13 -16.31 -8.28
C ALA A 131 4.61 -16.76 -8.43
N ASN A 132 5.11 -16.87 -9.65
CA ASN A 132 6.48 -17.30 -9.95
C ASN A 132 7.53 -16.31 -9.42
N SER A 133 7.16 -15.04 -9.30
CA SER A 133 7.99 -13.98 -8.73
C SER A 133 7.90 -13.88 -7.20
N ALA A 134 7.18 -14.79 -6.53
CA ALA A 134 7.05 -14.75 -5.08
C ALA A 134 8.41 -14.91 -4.40
N LYS A 135 8.76 -13.92 -3.59
CA LYS A 135 9.93 -13.94 -2.69
C LYS A 135 9.47 -13.87 -1.25
N GLU A 136 10.24 -14.45 -0.35
CA GLU A 136 9.96 -14.45 1.09
C GLU A 136 11.27 -14.34 1.87
N VAL A 137 11.27 -13.52 2.92
CA VAL A 137 12.33 -13.40 3.91
C VAL A 137 11.74 -13.64 5.30
N VAL A 138 12.49 -14.35 6.14
CA VAL A 138 12.15 -14.59 7.54
C VAL A 138 13.09 -13.79 8.42
N ARG A 139 12.53 -12.91 9.25
CA ARG A 139 13.24 -12.23 10.33
C ARG A 139 13.02 -12.97 11.64
N GLU A 140 14.09 -13.55 12.17
CA GLU A 140 14.08 -14.19 13.47
C GLU A 140 14.37 -13.16 14.57
N LEU A 141 13.38 -12.93 15.43
CA LEU A 141 13.45 -12.04 16.58
C LEU A 141 13.52 -12.89 17.87
N PRO A 142 13.96 -12.34 19.02
CA PRO A 142 14.00 -13.10 20.27
C PRO A 142 12.66 -13.78 20.61
N GLU A 143 11.57 -13.05 20.43
CA GLU A 143 10.20 -13.42 20.79
C GLU A 143 9.44 -14.20 19.71
N GLY A 144 9.96 -14.31 18.48
CA GLY A 144 9.24 -14.99 17.41
C GLY A 144 9.87 -14.85 16.02
N LEU A 145 9.03 -15.08 15.01
CA LEU A 145 9.35 -14.93 13.59
C LEU A 145 8.44 -13.87 12.97
N ARG A 146 9.01 -13.01 12.14
CA ARG A 146 8.28 -12.25 11.13
C ARG A 146 8.65 -12.74 9.74
N PHE A 147 7.67 -12.76 8.87
CA PHE A 147 7.77 -13.13 7.48
C PHE A 147 7.35 -11.92 6.65
N PHE A 148 8.16 -11.62 5.64
CA PHE A 148 7.90 -10.58 4.68
C PHE A 148 8.04 -11.18 3.30
N GLY A 149 7.10 -10.88 2.42
CA GLY A 149 7.12 -11.39 1.06
C GLY A 149 6.73 -10.34 0.05
N SER A 150 7.20 -10.53 -1.17
CA SER A 150 6.81 -9.73 -2.33
C SER A 150 6.44 -10.62 -3.50
N LEU A 151 5.55 -10.13 -4.35
CA LEU A 151 5.21 -10.74 -5.64
C LEU A 151 4.90 -9.64 -6.66
N LYS A 152 5.12 -9.90 -7.95
CA LYS A 152 4.74 -8.96 -9.01
C LYS A 152 3.23 -9.02 -9.26
N LEU A 153 2.57 -7.88 -9.09
CA LEU A 153 1.11 -7.79 -9.15
C LEU A 153 0.57 -8.07 -10.58
N PHE A 154 1.34 -7.75 -11.61
CA PHE A 154 0.98 -8.06 -13.01
C PHE A 154 1.01 -9.56 -13.35
N GLU A 155 1.58 -10.40 -12.50
CA GLU A 155 1.70 -11.84 -12.73
C GLU A 155 0.59 -12.64 -12.03
N VAL A 156 -0.20 -12.02 -11.15
CA VAL A 156 -1.18 -12.72 -10.31
C VAL A 156 -2.60 -12.20 -10.54
N ASP A 157 -3.59 -12.98 -10.11
CA ASP A 157 -4.98 -12.53 -10.08
C ASP A 157 -5.22 -11.45 -9.01
N LEU A 158 -6.10 -10.50 -9.31
CA LEU A 158 -6.43 -9.40 -8.41
C LEU A 158 -7.27 -9.82 -7.20
N ASP A 159 -7.94 -10.97 -7.27
CA ASP A 159 -8.74 -11.52 -6.17
C ASP A 159 -7.84 -11.86 -4.97
N GLY A 160 -6.79 -12.65 -5.19
CA GLY A 160 -5.79 -12.95 -4.16
C GLY A 160 -5.12 -11.69 -3.60
N ALA A 161 -4.76 -10.74 -4.47
CA ALA A 161 -4.15 -9.47 -4.05
C ALA A 161 -5.09 -8.60 -3.20
N ALA A 162 -6.36 -8.48 -3.62
CA ALA A 162 -7.35 -7.71 -2.88
C ALA A 162 -7.62 -8.34 -1.50
N LYS A 163 -7.76 -9.67 -1.42
CA LYS A 163 -7.92 -10.39 -0.15
C LYS A 163 -6.72 -10.20 0.76
N ALA A 164 -5.50 -10.31 0.23
CA ALA A 164 -4.29 -10.11 1.01
C ALA A 164 -4.20 -8.68 1.57
N LEU A 165 -4.49 -7.67 0.75
CA LEU A 165 -4.53 -6.28 1.21
C LEU A 165 -5.61 -6.06 2.29
N LEU A 166 -6.77 -6.70 2.17
CA LEU A 166 -7.84 -6.59 3.15
C LEU A 166 -7.50 -7.25 4.47
N GLU A 167 -6.99 -8.48 4.45
CA GLU A 167 -6.73 -9.28 5.64
C GLU A 167 -5.41 -8.94 6.33
N GLU A 168 -4.37 -8.58 5.58
CA GLU A 168 -3.06 -8.24 6.14
C GLU A 168 -2.89 -6.74 6.27
N VAL A 169 -2.89 -6.24 7.51
CA VAL A 169 -2.64 -4.82 7.80
C VAL A 169 -1.23 -4.41 7.38
N CYS A 170 -0.26 -5.33 7.48
CA CYS A 170 1.13 -5.12 7.06
C CYS A 170 1.30 -5.39 5.57
N SER A 171 0.45 -4.79 4.74
CA SER A 171 0.52 -4.95 3.29
C SER A 171 0.59 -3.60 2.58
N TYR A 172 1.35 -3.58 1.50
CA TYR A 172 1.57 -2.42 0.66
C TYR A 172 1.65 -2.85 -0.79
N ILE A 173 1.40 -1.91 -1.70
CA ILE A 173 1.78 -2.02 -3.10
C ILE A 173 2.90 -1.04 -3.36
N PHE A 174 3.98 -1.50 -3.98
CA PHE A 174 5.06 -0.62 -4.43
C PHE A 174 4.98 -0.48 -5.95
N VAL A 175 5.17 0.75 -6.42
CA VAL A 175 5.41 1.11 -7.81
C VAL A 175 6.83 1.66 -7.89
N MET A 176 7.72 0.94 -8.57
CA MET A 176 9.17 1.22 -8.59
C MET A 176 9.74 0.93 -9.98
N PRO A 177 10.91 1.45 -10.34
CA PRO A 177 11.65 1.00 -11.52
C PRO A 177 11.78 -0.53 -11.56
N SER A 178 11.52 -1.16 -12.71
CA SER A 178 11.37 -2.62 -12.85
C SER A 178 12.61 -3.44 -12.44
N ASP A 179 13.78 -2.82 -12.45
CA ASP A 179 15.08 -3.38 -12.07
C ASP A 179 15.39 -3.27 -10.57
N THR A 180 14.49 -2.65 -9.79
CA THR A 180 14.65 -2.51 -8.33
C THR A 180 14.75 -3.87 -7.65
N ASN A 181 15.78 -4.06 -6.81
CA ASN A 181 15.89 -5.25 -5.98
C ASN A 181 14.94 -5.19 -4.79
N MET A 182 13.84 -5.96 -4.86
CA MET A 182 12.86 -6.01 -3.78
C MET A 182 13.36 -6.72 -2.52
N GLU A 183 14.41 -7.55 -2.59
CA GLU A 183 14.95 -8.25 -1.41
C GLU A 183 15.42 -7.29 -0.33
N ASP A 184 16.07 -6.18 -0.73
CA ASP A 184 16.54 -5.18 0.22
C ASP A 184 15.41 -4.56 1.05
N PHE A 185 14.19 -4.48 0.52
CA PHE A 185 13.02 -3.98 1.24
C PHE A 185 12.42 -5.06 2.15
N LEU A 186 12.45 -6.33 1.72
CA LEU A 186 12.01 -7.47 2.53
C LEU A 186 12.87 -7.64 3.78
N GLU A 187 14.17 -7.42 3.66
CA GLU A 187 15.12 -7.52 4.78
C GLU A 187 14.94 -6.41 5.82
N SER A 188 14.60 -5.19 5.38
CA SER A 188 14.24 -4.09 6.29
C SER A 188 12.99 -4.44 7.11
N GLY A 189 11.98 -5.07 6.48
CA GLY A 189 10.68 -5.35 7.09
C GLY A 189 9.89 -4.06 7.38
N TRP A 190 8.61 -4.19 7.72
CA TRP A 190 7.70 -3.06 7.95
C TRP A 190 6.61 -3.39 8.97
N THR A 191 5.87 -2.37 9.37
CA THR A 191 4.81 -2.41 10.38
C THR A 191 3.42 -2.33 9.76
N GLY A 192 3.30 -1.82 8.53
CA GLY A 192 2.00 -1.54 7.94
C GLY A 192 1.46 -0.16 8.31
N ASP A 193 2.21 0.69 8.99
CA ASP A 193 1.86 2.08 9.25
C ASP A 193 2.85 3.05 8.57
N PHE A 194 2.35 4.06 7.84
CA PHE A 194 3.22 4.97 7.07
C PHE A 194 4.17 5.79 7.95
N PHE A 195 3.77 6.13 9.18
CA PHE A 195 4.61 6.92 10.08
C PHE A 195 5.67 6.05 10.73
N GLU A 196 5.31 4.84 11.15
CA GLU A 196 6.29 3.87 11.67
C GLU A 196 7.24 3.36 10.57
N ASP A 197 6.77 3.32 9.31
CA ASP A 197 7.53 2.89 8.13
C ASP A 197 8.15 4.08 7.36
N ALA A 198 8.35 5.23 8.01
CA ALA A 198 8.90 6.46 7.43
C ALA A 198 10.19 6.26 6.61
N GLU A 199 11.11 5.43 7.12
CA GLU A 199 12.38 5.15 6.44
C GLU A 199 12.15 4.42 5.10
N ILE A 200 11.16 3.52 5.06
CA ILE A 200 10.79 2.78 3.84
C ILE A 200 10.12 3.73 2.85
N VAL A 201 9.23 4.61 3.33
CA VAL A 201 8.62 5.65 2.49
C VAL A 201 9.70 6.53 1.86
N SER A 202 10.66 7.02 2.67
CA SER A 202 11.78 7.83 2.20
C SER A 202 12.61 7.11 1.14
N ARG A 203 12.91 5.83 1.39
CA ARG A 203 13.65 4.98 0.45
C ARG A 203 12.87 4.77 -0.84
N VAL A 204 11.59 4.44 -0.78
CA VAL A 204 10.73 4.28 -1.97
C VAL A 204 10.75 5.56 -2.81
N VAL A 205 10.56 6.73 -2.18
CA VAL A 205 10.58 8.03 -2.87
C VAL A 205 11.94 8.33 -3.48
N SER A 206 13.06 7.93 -2.87
CA SER A 206 14.40 8.16 -3.40
C SER A 206 14.70 7.39 -4.68
N TYR A 207 14.01 6.26 -4.91
CA TYR A 207 14.04 5.50 -6.17
C TYR A 207 13.01 6.01 -7.20
N ASP A 208 12.45 7.20 -7.00
CA ASP A 208 11.29 7.71 -7.76
C ASP A 208 10.11 6.73 -7.73
N GLY A 209 9.89 6.09 -6.58
CA GLY A 209 8.80 5.15 -6.40
C GLY A 209 7.56 5.75 -5.73
N MET A 210 6.55 4.90 -5.59
CA MET A 210 5.35 5.16 -4.82
C MET A 210 4.96 3.93 -4.00
N MET A 211 4.58 4.19 -2.75
CA MET A 211 4.07 3.22 -1.80
C MET A 211 2.57 3.44 -1.62
N ILE A 212 1.78 2.40 -1.82
CA ILE A 212 0.32 2.44 -1.80
C ILE A 212 -0.20 1.51 -0.71
N LYS A 213 -1.15 1.99 0.07
CA LYS A 213 -1.83 1.22 1.12
C LYS A 213 -3.34 1.36 0.95
N ARG A 214 -4.10 0.33 1.32
CA ARG A 214 -5.55 0.49 1.48
C ARG A 214 -5.88 1.43 2.63
N TYR A 215 -7.01 2.12 2.53
CA TYR A 215 -7.65 2.80 3.66
C TYR A 215 -9.16 2.55 3.65
N GLY A 216 -9.78 2.80 4.80
CA GLY A 216 -11.17 2.44 5.07
C GLY A 216 -11.29 1.05 5.72
N GLN A 217 -12.05 0.96 6.81
CA GLN A 217 -12.43 -0.28 7.48
C GLN A 217 -13.74 -0.84 6.91
N PHE A 218 -14.23 -1.94 7.46
CA PHE A 218 -15.35 -2.71 6.90
C PHE A 218 -16.67 -1.91 6.81
N ASP A 219 -16.90 -0.97 7.70
CA ASP A 219 -18.11 -0.14 7.83
C ASP A 219 -17.99 1.27 7.22
N ASP A 220 -16.80 1.67 6.78
CA ASP A 220 -16.60 3.01 6.21
C ASP A 220 -17.35 3.18 4.88
N GLU A 221 -18.01 4.33 4.72
CA GLU A 221 -18.76 4.69 3.51
C GLU A 221 -17.85 4.86 2.28
N GLU A 222 -16.59 5.23 2.51
CA GLU A 222 -15.58 5.45 1.50
C GLU A 222 -14.40 4.48 1.72
N LYS A 223 -14.12 3.67 0.70
CA LYS A 223 -13.03 2.69 0.69
C LYS A 223 -12.13 2.93 -0.51
N GLY A 224 -10.85 2.66 -0.35
CA GLY A 224 -9.90 3.00 -1.39
C GLY A 224 -8.46 2.65 -1.07
N VAL A 225 -7.57 3.29 -1.81
CA VAL A 225 -6.14 3.22 -1.57
C VAL A 225 -5.55 4.62 -1.55
N VAL A 226 -4.53 4.80 -0.72
CA VAL A 226 -3.72 6.02 -0.64
C VAL A 226 -2.30 5.67 -1.08
N GLY A 227 -1.79 6.44 -2.03
CA GLY A 227 -0.42 6.38 -2.53
C GLY A 227 0.39 7.56 -2.00
N VAL A 228 1.62 7.29 -1.63
CA VAL A 228 2.63 8.24 -1.16
C VAL A 228 3.87 8.03 -2.02
N GLY A 229 4.36 9.08 -2.67
CA GLY A 229 5.48 8.93 -3.61
C GLY A 229 6.06 10.26 -4.08
N SER A 230 6.91 10.18 -5.10
CA SER A 230 7.47 11.38 -5.71
C SER A 230 6.37 12.23 -6.39
N PRO A 231 6.46 13.57 -6.36
CA PRO A 231 5.52 14.45 -7.07
C PRO A 231 5.42 14.14 -8.57
N ARG A 232 6.53 13.72 -9.19
CA ARG A 232 6.57 13.28 -10.58
C ARG A 232 5.66 12.09 -10.80
N LEU A 233 5.83 11.01 -10.03
CA LEU A 233 5.09 9.78 -10.22
C LEU A 233 3.59 9.97 -9.91
N VAL A 234 3.26 10.72 -8.85
CA VAL A 234 1.87 11.11 -8.54
C VAL A 234 1.22 11.84 -9.73
N SER A 235 1.93 12.78 -10.35
CA SER A 235 1.41 13.51 -11.51
C SER A 235 1.16 12.60 -12.71
N MET A 236 2.05 11.63 -12.95
CA MET A 236 1.93 10.70 -14.09
C MET A 236 0.78 9.71 -13.92
N ILE A 237 0.51 9.22 -12.70
CA ILE A 237 -0.65 8.32 -12.48
C ILE A 237 -1.97 9.10 -12.53
N LEU A 238 -1.95 10.43 -12.35
CA LEU A 238 -3.16 11.25 -12.48
C LEU A 238 -3.46 11.70 -13.91
N MET A 239 -2.61 11.40 -14.91
CA MET A 239 -2.83 11.75 -16.33
C MET A 239 -3.74 10.74 -17.05
#